data_AF-S8FJE9-F1
#
_entry.id   AF-S8FJE9-F1
#
_cell.length_a   1.000
_cell.length_b   1.000
_cell.length_c   1.000
_cell.angle_alpha   90.00
_cell.angle_beta   90.00
_cell.angle_gamma   90.00
#
_symmetry.space_group_name_H-M   'P 1'
#
loop_
_entity.id
_entity.type
_entity.pdbx_description
1 polymer ?
#
loop_
_entity_poly.entity_id
_entity_poly.type
_entity_poly.pdbx_seq_one_letter_code
_entity_poly.pdbx_strand_id
1 'polypeptide(L)'
;MFPLLEELTIASIATCTLASWHALLRGAPHLHTLAVDFAQMDKGAFDVLAGALVPPFPIVTVYRNGAYYRQVDPWIALAEAAGYTGLEEVPMAEPEMVPELLPALRTLRVSGVQGRTLARYWRARMGRGVPVRRVFVNVQDRDREMERLKAEVEARVGGGAGEDEEPCRMEWFNEDEDEEEEDEQVDGTEAGVEVEVEEYEDEEADEEADEDEDEDEDEDEGAYVPGSGSDDASSEDHHQYHSHPQGVPLPAAAASASL
;
A
#
# COMPACT_ATOMS: atom_id res chain seq x y z
N MET A 1 12.34 -22.25 10.90
CA MET A 1 11.06 -21.61 11.29
C MET A 1 11.36 -20.74 12.50
N PHE A 2 10.81 -19.52 12.53
CA PHE A 2 11.10 -18.52 13.55
C PHE A 2 9.80 -18.15 14.28
N PRO A 3 9.25 -19.06 15.12
CA PRO A 3 7.93 -18.88 15.71
C PRO A 3 7.86 -17.74 16.73
N LEU A 4 9.00 -17.21 17.18
CA LEU A 4 9.08 -16.11 18.15
C LEU A 4 9.60 -14.82 17.52
N LEU A 5 9.70 -14.76 16.18
CA LEU A 5 10.16 -13.55 15.50
C LEU A 5 9.02 -12.52 15.49
N GLU A 6 9.20 -11.45 16.25
CA GLU A 6 8.24 -10.35 16.39
C GLU A 6 8.60 -9.16 15.49
N GLU A 7 9.89 -8.97 15.19
CA GLU A 7 10.40 -7.87 14.39
C GLU A 7 11.40 -8.36 13.35
N LEU A 8 11.31 -7.79 12.14
CA LEU A 8 12.19 -8.12 11.03
C LEU A 8 12.50 -6.86 10.22
N THR A 9 13.77 -6.47 10.23
CA THR A 9 14.29 -5.36 9.42
C THR A 9 15.24 -5.88 8.36
N ILE A 10 15.02 -5.48 7.12
CA ILE A 10 15.77 -5.88 5.94
C ILE A 10 16.11 -4.63 5.14
N ALA A 11 17.33 -4.12 5.34
CA ALA A 11 17.84 -2.97 4.59
C ALA A 11 18.33 -3.35 3.19
N SER A 12 18.87 -4.57 3.02
CA SER A 12 19.35 -5.05 1.73
C SER A 12 19.42 -6.58 1.70
N ILE A 13 18.79 -7.21 0.70
CA ILE A 13 19.08 -8.61 0.38
C ILE A 13 19.15 -8.77 -1.14
N ALA A 14 20.34 -8.57 -1.68
CA ALA A 14 20.62 -8.78 -3.11
C ALA A 14 20.38 -10.23 -3.61
N THR A 15 20.18 -11.22 -2.71
CA THR A 15 20.08 -12.66 -3.06
C THR A 15 18.82 -13.36 -2.55
N CYS A 16 17.80 -12.63 -2.08
CA CYS A 16 16.58 -13.26 -1.56
C CYS A 16 15.64 -13.64 -2.72
N THR A 17 15.57 -14.93 -3.05
CA THR A 17 14.55 -15.41 -4.00
C THR A 17 13.15 -15.24 -3.43
N LEU A 18 12.15 -15.04 -4.29
CA LEU A 18 10.73 -14.98 -3.88
C LEU A 18 10.28 -16.20 -3.06
N ALA A 19 10.80 -17.39 -3.37
CA ALA A 19 10.48 -18.61 -2.64
C ALA A 19 11.05 -18.60 -1.21
N SER A 20 12.31 -18.17 -1.06
CA SER A 20 12.93 -17.99 0.26
C SER A 20 12.21 -16.91 1.07
N TRP A 21 11.82 -15.81 0.42
CA TRP A 21 11.05 -14.73 1.03
C TRP A 21 9.70 -15.23 1.56
N HIS A 22 8.93 -15.91 0.73
CA HIS A 22 7.66 -16.52 1.14
C HIS A 22 7.83 -17.53 2.28
N ALA A 23 8.86 -18.39 2.21
CA ALA A 23 9.14 -19.36 3.27
C ALA A 23 9.52 -18.69 4.61
N LEU A 24 10.27 -17.59 4.56
CA LEU A 24 10.63 -16.79 5.74
C LEU A 24 9.37 -16.22 6.40
N LEU A 25 8.52 -15.53 5.62
CA LEU A 25 7.30 -14.91 6.13
C LEU A 25 6.31 -15.94 6.69
N ARG A 26 6.14 -17.07 6.00
CA ARG A 26 5.30 -18.18 6.49
C ARG A 26 5.82 -18.77 7.80
N GLY A 27 7.14 -18.75 7.99
CA GLY A 27 7.80 -19.24 9.20
C GLY A 27 7.75 -18.31 10.40
N ALA A 28 7.21 -17.09 10.25
CA ALA A 28 7.17 -16.03 11.27
C ALA A 28 5.73 -15.50 11.48
N PRO A 29 4.79 -16.32 11.98
CA PRO A 29 3.39 -15.93 12.13
C PRO A 29 3.14 -14.84 13.20
N HIS A 30 4.09 -14.66 14.11
CA HIS A 30 4.04 -13.67 15.20
C HIS A 30 4.71 -12.34 14.86
N LEU A 31 5.10 -12.14 13.59
CA LEU A 31 5.74 -10.91 13.17
C LEU A 31 4.78 -9.73 13.27
N HIS A 32 5.10 -8.78 14.14
CA HIS A 32 4.35 -7.55 14.39
C HIS A 32 4.90 -6.36 13.62
N THR A 33 6.22 -6.31 13.43
CA THR A 33 6.91 -5.21 12.74
C THR A 33 7.72 -5.76 11.57
N LEU A 34 7.47 -5.22 10.38
CA LEU A 34 8.22 -5.54 9.17
C LEU A 34 8.77 -4.26 8.55
N ALA A 35 10.08 -4.13 8.48
CA ALA A 35 10.77 -3.05 7.77
C ALA A 35 11.59 -3.65 6.61
N VAL A 36 11.27 -3.29 5.37
CA VAL A 36 11.93 -3.88 4.19
C VAL A 36 12.10 -2.87 3.07
N ASP A 37 13.32 -2.80 2.54
CA ASP A 37 13.59 -2.16 1.26
C ASP A 37 13.29 -3.12 0.09
N PHE A 38 12.17 -2.90 -0.59
CA PHE A 38 11.80 -3.67 -1.77
C PHE A 38 12.45 -3.18 -3.06
N ALA A 39 13.14 -2.03 -3.07
CA ALA A 39 13.86 -1.54 -4.24
C ALA A 39 15.00 -2.49 -4.62
N GLN A 40 15.56 -3.19 -3.63
CA GLN A 40 16.65 -4.15 -3.80
C GLN A 40 16.20 -5.61 -3.93
N MET A 41 14.89 -5.88 -3.92
CA MET A 41 14.35 -7.23 -4.02
C MET A 41 13.87 -7.57 -5.44
N ASP A 42 13.68 -8.86 -5.70
CA ASP A 42 13.05 -9.33 -6.94
C ASP A 42 11.65 -8.72 -7.15
N LYS A 43 11.31 -8.40 -8.41
CA LYS A 43 9.97 -7.92 -8.77
C LYS A 43 8.89 -8.90 -8.28
N GLY A 44 7.91 -8.39 -7.54
CA GLY A 44 6.84 -9.18 -6.94
C GLY A 44 7.14 -9.65 -5.50
N ALA A 45 8.26 -9.27 -4.91
CA ALA A 45 8.55 -9.55 -3.49
C ALA A 45 7.48 -8.98 -2.55
N PHE A 46 6.99 -7.77 -2.83
CA PHE A 46 5.88 -7.19 -2.07
C PHE A 46 4.55 -7.93 -2.31
N ASP A 47 4.31 -8.44 -3.53
CA ASP A 47 3.09 -9.21 -3.84
C ASP A 47 3.01 -10.54 -3.06
N VAL A 48 4.15 -11.06 -2.58
CA VAL A 48 4.17 -12.17 -1.61
C VAL A 48 3.32 -11.82 -0.40
N LEU A 49 3.45 -10.61 0.17
CA LEU A 49 2.74 -10.21 1.38
C LEU A 49 1.23 -10.22 1.21
N ALA A 50 0.72 -9.84 0.03
CA ALA A 50 -0.70 -9.85 -0.28
C ALA A 50 -1.29 -11.26 -0.41
N GLY A 51 -0.45 -12.30 -0.35
CA GLY A 51 -0.83 -13.66 -0.74
C GLY A 51 -1.07 -13.78 -2.25
N ALA A 52 -0.68 -12.76 -3.04
CA ALA A 52 -0.93 -12.71 -4.48
C ALA A 52 0.01 -13.65 -5.28
N LEU A 53 1.05 -14.19 -4.64
CA LEU A 53 1.91 -15.22 -5.23
C LEU A 53 1.36 -16.64 -5.15
N VAL A 54 0.15 -16.82 -4.64
CA VAL A 54 -0.66 -17.99 -4.98
C VAL A 54 -1.67 -17.52 -6.03
N PRO A 55 -1.44 -17.68 -7.34
CA PRO A 55 -2.60 -17.92 -8.19
C PRO A 55 -3.37 -19.08 -7.53
N PRO A 56 -4.66 -18.92 -7.17
CA PRO A 56 -5.51 -20.02 -6.69
C PRO A 56 -5.81 -21.03 -7.81
N PHE A 57 -5.01 -21.04 -8.87
CA PHE A 57 -5.13 -21.96 -9.96
C PHE A 57 -4.17 -23.10 -9.68
N PRO A 58 -4.61 -24.37 -9.70
CA PRO A 58 -3.67 -25.41 -10.06
C PRO A 58 -2.98 -24.93 -11.32
N ILE A 59 -1.65 -24.99 -11.37
CA ILE A 59 -0.94 -24.88 -12.64
C ILE A 59 -1.48 -26.07 -13.45
N VAL A 60 -2.55 -25.86 -14.22
CA VAL A 60 -3.05 -26.85 -15.16
C VAL A 60 -1.98 -26.86 -16.23
N THR A 61 -1.05 -27.78 -16.07
CA THR A 61 -0.07 -28.10 -17.10
C THR A 61 -0.86 -28.78 -18.20
N VAL A 62 -1.42 -28.01 -19.13
CA VAL A 62 -2.11 -28.58 -20.28
C VAL A 62 -1.05 -29.23 -21.16
N TYR A 63 -1.06 -30.56 -21.20
CA TYR A 63 -0.16 -31.35 -22.03
C TYR A 63 -0.63 -31.25 -23.48
N ARG A 64 0.01 -30.40 -24.29
CA ARG A 64 -0.24 -30.32 -25.74
C ARG A 64 1.04 -30.65 -26.48
N ASN A 65 1.06 -31.81 -27.16
CA ASN A 65 2.15 -32.25 -28.04
C ASN A 65 3.57 -32.20 -27.43
N GLY A 66 3.72 -32.43 -26.12
CA GLY A 66 5.02 -32.53 -25.46
C GLY A 66 5.72 -31.21 -25.12
N ALA A 67 5.03 -30.06 -25.14
CA ALA A 67 5.58 -28.76 -24.75
C ALA A 67 4.85 -28.16 -23.53
N TYR A 68 5.61 -27.56 -22.61
CA TYR A 68 5.11 -26.87 -21.41
C TYR A 68 4.75 -25.42 -21.74
N TYR A 69 3.52 -24.99 -21.42
CA TYR A 69 3.10 -23.59 -21.54
C TYR A 69 2.75 -23.00 -20.17
N ARG A 70 3.26 -21.78 -19.90
CA ARG A 70 3.01 -21.00 -18.68
C ARG A 70 1.79 -20.10 -18.91
N GLN A 71 0.77 -20.22 -18.06
CA GLN A 71 -0.52 -19.55 -18.23
C GLN A 71 -0.52 -18.15 -17.59
N VAL A 72 -0.90 -17.13 -18.37
CA VAL A 72 -1.36 -15.81 -17.90
C VAL A 72 -2.56 -15.51 -18.79
N ASP A 73 -3.74 -15.29 -18.20
CA ASP A 73 -4.97 -15.13 -18.98
C ASP A 73 -4.98 -13.83 -19.80
N PRO A 74 -5.00 -13.95 -21.13
CA PRO A 74 -6.11 -13.40 -21.91
C PRO A 74 -6.66 -14.38 -22.97
N TRP A 75 -6.66 -15.70 -22.69
CA TRP A 75 -6.92 -16.72 -23.72
C TRP A 75 -8.36 -17.25 -23.79
N ILE A 76 -9.26 -16.88 -22.88
CA ILE A 76 -10.68 -17.28 -22.98
C ILE A 76 -11.30 -16.78 -24.30
N ALA A 77 -11.01 -15.52 -24.68
CA ALA A 77 -11.46 -14.96 -25.95
C ALA A 77 -10.81 -15.64 -27.19
N LEU A 78 -9.57 -16.15 -27.06
CA LEU A 78 -8.88 -16.82 -28.16
C LEU A 78 -9.31 -18.29 -28.32
N ALA A 79 -9.68 -18.95 -27.22
CA ALA A 79 -10.17 -20.33 -27.22
C ALA A 79 -11.56 -20.43 -27.85
N GLU A 80 -12.44 -19.45 -27.60
CA GLU A 80 -13.73 -19.33 -28.29
C GLU A 80 -13.53 -19.06 -29.78
N ALA A 81 -12.61 -18.15 -30.15
CA ALA A 81 -12.29 -17.85 -31.55
C ALA A 81 -11.66 -19.05 -32.30
N ALA A 82 -11.02 -19.98 -31.59
CA ALA A 82 -10.40 -21.17 -32.16
C ALA A 82 -11.33 -22.40 -32.22
N GLY A 83 -12.61 -22.26 -31.85
CA GLY A 83 -13.61 -23.33 -32.00
C GLY A 83 -13.49 -24.46 -30.98
N TYR A 84 -12.93 -24.21 -29.80
CA TYR A 84 -12.89 -25.19 -28.71
C TYR A 84 -14.27 -25.35 -28.06
N THR A 85 -15.14 -26.16 -28.68
CA THR A 85 -16.43 -26.56 -28.11
C THR A 85 -16.25 -27.83 -27.27
N GLY A 86 -15.73 -27.69 -26.06
CA GLY A 86 -15.47 -28.83 -25.18
C GLY A 86 -14.81 -28.48 -23.86
N LEU A 87 -15.04 -27.28 -23.35
CA LEU A 87 -14.69 -26.95 -21.98
C LEU A 87 -15.71 -27.65 -21.08
N GLU A 88 -15.38 -28.87 -20.68
CA GLU A 88 -16.04 -29.52 -19.55
C GLU A 88 -15.91 -28.53 -18.38
N GLU A 89 -17.04 -28.05 -17.85
CA GLU A 89 -17.07 -27.16 -16.70
C GLU A 89 -16.35 -27.89 -15.55
N VAL A 90 -15.06 -27.63 -15.39
CA VAL A 90 -14.32 -28.06 -14.22
C VAL A 90 -15.07 -27.38 -13.08
N PRO A 91 -15.72 -28.13 -12.17
CA PRO A 91 -16.46 -27.52 -11.07
C PRO A 91 -15.49 -26.57 -10.40
N MET A 92 -15.81 -25.28 -10.44
CA MET A 92 -15.01 -24.26 -9.80
C MET A 92 -14.90 -24.67 -8.35
N ALA A 93 -13.76 -25.25 -7.98
CA ALA A 93 -13.46 -25.57 -6.60
C ALA A 93 -13.64 -24.26 -5.83
N GLU A 94 -14.39 -24.33 -4.73
CA GLU A 94 -14.53 -23.19 -3.83
C GLU A 94 -13.11 -22.67 -3.55
N PRO A 95 -12.87 -21.35 -3.70
CA PRO A 95 -11.53 -20.81 -3.58
C PRO A 95 -10.99 -21.20 -2.21
N GLU A 96 -10.02 -22.11 -2.17
CA GLU A 96 -9.35 -22.49 -0.93
C GLU A 96 -8.81 -21.19 -0.32
N MET A 97 -9.32 -20.84 0.85
CA MET A 97 -8.88 -19.65 1.57
C MET A 97 -7.42 -19.84 1.94
N VAL A 98 -6.52 -19.29 1.13
CA VAL A 98 -5.09 -19.28 1.42
C VAL A 98 -4.91 -18.53 2.74
N PRO A 99 -4.29 -19.15 3.76
CA PRO A 99 -4.09 -18.50 5.04
C PRO A 99 -3.28 -17.22 4.88
N GLU A 100 -3.72 -16.16 5.56
CA GLU A 100 -3.07 -14.85 5.54
C GLU A 100 -1.60 -14.97 5.95
N LEU A 101 -0.71 -14.36 5.16
CA LEU A 101 0.68 -14.21 5.55
C LEU A 101 0.78 -13.09 6.59
N LEU A 102 1.45 -13.38 7.70
CA LEU A 102 1.66 -12.44 8.80
C LEU A 102 0.33 -11.91 9.39
N PRO A 103 -0.51 -12.78 9.96
CA PRO A 103 -1.79 -12.35 10.56
C PRO A 103 -1.59 -11.34 11.71
N ALA A 104 -0.41 -11.33 12.34
CA ALA A 104 -0.08 -10.48 13.47
C ALA A 104 0.57 -9.14 13.11
N LEU A 105 0.77 -8.83 11.83
CA LEU A 105 1.48 -7.63 11.38
C LEU A 105 0.71 -6.35 11.74
N ARG A 106 1.35 -5.46 12.50
CA ARG A 106 0.82 -4.17 12.95
C ARG A 106 1.53 -2.98 12.33
N THR A 107 2.84 -3.10 12.14
CA THR A 107 3.70 -2.04 11.61
C THR A 107 4.40 -2.49 10.35
N LEU A 108 4.30 -1.69 9.30
CA LEU A 108 4.93 -1.95 8.00
C LEU A 108 5.74 -0.72 7.58
N ARG A 109 7.06 -0.83 7.51
CA ARG A 109 7.96 0.19 6.96
C ARG A 109 8.50 -0.30 5.62
N VAL A 110 8.28 0.44 4.55
CA VAL A 110 8.61 0.00 3.19
C VAL A 110 9.21 1.09 2.32
N SER A 111 10.11 0.69 1.44
CA SER A 111 10.59 1.46 0.29
C SER A 111 10.55 0.60 -0.98
N GLY A 112 10.61 1.21 -2.15
CA GLY A 112 10.59 0.57 -3.47
C GLY A 112 9.24 -0.03 -3.88
N VAL A 113 8.12 0.44 -3.31
CA VAL A 113 6.77 -0.10 -3.57
C VAL A 113 5.92 0.93 -4.29
N GLN A 114 5.22 0.53 -5.36
CA GLN A 114 4.25 1.41 -6.05
C GLN A 114 2.99 1.62 -5.20
N GLY A 115 2.44 2.84 -5.18
CA GLY A 115 1.25 3.18 -4.39
C GLY A 115 0.02 2.33 -4.71
N ARG A 116 -0.18 1.96 -5.99
CA ARG A 116 -1.27 1.07 -6.41
C ARG A 116 -1.16 -0.32 -5.78
N THR A 117 0.06 -0.85 -5.67
CA THR A 117 0.33 -2.18 -5.09
C THR A 117 0.11 -2.15 -3.59
N LEU A 118 0.61 -1.11 -2.91
CA LEU A 118 0.39 -0.90 -1.48
C LEU A 118 -1.11 -0.73 -1.15
N ALA A 119 -1.84 0.06 -1.94
CA ALA A 119 -3.28 0.25 -1.76
C ALA A 119 -4.07 -1.05 -1.92
N ARG A 120 -3.72 -1.88 -2.91
CA ARG A 120 -4.32 -3.21 -3.10
C ARG A 120 -4.08 -4.10 -1.88
N TYR A 121 -2.85 -4.14 -1.39
CA TYR A 121 -2.49 -4.91 -0.20
C TYR A 121 -3.27 -4.44 1.03
N TRP A 122 -3.28 -3.14 1.29
CA TRP A 122 -3.96 -2.55 2.44
C TRP A 122 -5.47 -2.86 2.43
N ARG A 123 -6.14 -2.63 1.29
CA ARG A 123 -7.58 -2.94 1.14
C ARG A 123 -7.88 -4.43 1.30
N ALA A 124 -7.02 -5.31 0.80
CA ALA A 124 -7.18 -6.76 0.97
C ALA A 124 -7.13 -7.16 2.45
N ARG A 125 -6.17 -6.63 3.22
CA ARG A 125 -6.06 -6.89 4.66
C ARG A 125 -7.20 -6.30 5.47
N MET A 126 -7.63 -5.09 5.13
CA MET A 126 -8.84 -4.47 5.70
C MET A 126 -10.08 -5.34 5.47
N GLY A 127 -10.28 -5.83 4.24
CA GLY A 127 -11.40 -6.72 3.90
C GLY A 127 -11.37 -8.06 4.64
N ARG A 128 -10.19 -8.49 5.10
CA ARG A 128 -9.99 -9.70 5.90
C ARG A 128 -10.06 -9.45 7.42
N GLY A 129 -10.22 -8.20 7.87
CA GLY A 129 -10.28 -7.86 9.29
C GLY A 129 -8.92 -7.91 10.01
N VAL A 130 -7.81 -7.85 9.26
CA VAL A 130 -6.44 -7.89 9.80
C VAL A 130 -5.64 -6.65 9.38
N PRO A 131 -6.09 -5.45 9.78
CA PRO A 131 -5.50 -4.19 9.31
C PRO A 131 -4.05 -4.02 9.78
N VAL A 132 -3.22 -3.44 8.90
CA VAL A 132 -1.93 -2.88 9.33
C VAL A 132 -2.20 -1.52 9.96
N ARG A 133 -1.78 -1.33 11.21
CA ARG A 133 -2.08 -0.15 12.01
C ARG A 133 -1.17 1.03 11.65
N ARG A 134 0.12 0.77 11.42
CA ARG A 134 1.09 1.82 11.08
C ARG A 134 1.80 1.46 9.79
N VAL A 135 1.75 2.35 8.81
CA VAL A 135 2.44 2.19 7.53
C VAL A 135 3.41 3.35 7.36
N PHE A 136 4.70 3.06 7.31
CA PHE A 136 5.75 4.01 7.01
C PHE A 136 6.19 3.79 5.56
N VAL A 137 6.17 4.85 4.76
CA VAL A 137 6.64 4.77 3.37
C VAL A 137 7.73 5.80 3.13
N ASN A 138 8.78 5.38 2.42
CA ASN A 138 9.87 6.28 2.08
C ASN A 138 9.34 7.43 1.22
N VAL A 139 9.73 8.66 1.56
CA VAL A 139 9.31 9.89 0.87
C VAL A 139 9.68 9.88 -0.61
N GLN A 140 10.76 9.19 -0.99
CA GLN A 140 11.21 9.06 -2.38
C GLN A 140 10.24 8.20 -3.24
N ASP A 141 9.48 7.30 -2.62
CA ASP A 141 8.51 6.45 -3.31
C ASP A 141 7.11 7.09 -3.41
N ARG A 142 6.95 8.31 -2.89
CA ARG A 142 5.68 9.03 -2.84
C ARG A 142 5.10 9.23 -4.24
N ASP A 143 3.92 8.68 -4.47
CA ASP A 143 3.16 8.86 -5.71
C ASP A 143 1.71 9.29 -5.47
N ARG A 144 0.99 9.63 -6.54
CA ARG A 144 -0.41 10.08 -6.47
C ARG A 144 -1.35 9.04 -5.86
N GLU A 145 -1.06 7.75 -6.03
CA GLU A 145 -1.88 6.67 -5.45
C GLU A 145 -1.57 6.51 -3.95
N MET A 146 -0.33 6.72 -3.50
CA MET A 146 0.02 6.75 -2.08
C MET A 146 -0.63 7.93 -1.36
N GLU A 147 -0.66 9.12 -1.96
CA GLU A 147 -1.39 10.26 -1.40
C GLU A 147 -2.88 9.97 -1.21
N ARG A 148 -3.49 9.35 -2.23
CA ARG A 148 -4.90 8.92 -2.16
C ARG A 148 -5.11 7.89 -1.06
N LEU A 149 -4.19 6.92 -0.93
CA LEU A 149 -4.25 5.92 0.11
C LEU A 149 -4.08 6.53 1.50
N LYS A 150 -3.14 7.46 1.69
CA LYS A 150 -2.95 8.16 2.96
C LYS A 150 -4.22 8.91 3.37
N ALA A 151 -4.81 9.67 2.46
CA ALA A 151 -6.09 10.35 2.70
C ALA A 151 -7.23 9.36 3.02
N GLU A 152 -7.28 8.19 2.36
CA GLU A 152 -8.24 7.12 2.64
C GLU A 152 -8.05 6.54 4.06
N VAL A 153 -6.80 6.34 4.49
CA VAL A 153 -6.44 5.86 5.83
C VAL A 153 -6.84 6.88 6.90
N GLU A 154 -6.45 8.14 6.72
CA GLU A 154 -6.71 9.23 7.67
C GLU A 154 -8.21 9.54 7.81
N ALA A 155 -8.96 9.55 6.70
CA ALA A 155 -10.40 9.76 6.73
C ALA A 155 -11.15 8.70 7.57
N ARG A 156 -10.58 7.51 7.72
CA ARG A 156 -11.17 6.40 8.46
C ARG A 156 -10.95 6.50 9.98
N VAL A 157 -9.95 7.27 10.41
CA VAL A 157 -9.60 7.47 11.83
C VAL A 157 -10.75 8.12 12.61
N GLY A 158 -11.59 8.91 11.94
CA GLY A 158 -12.78 9.54 12.55
C GLY A 158 -13.97 8.60 12.82
N GLY A 159 -13.88 7.31 12.48
CA GLY A 159 -15.05 6.43 12.33
C GLY A 159 -15.39 5.44 13.46
N GLY A 160 -14.61 5.36 14.54
CA GLY A 160 -14.96 4.50 15.69
C GLY A 160 -13.94 3.42 16.05
N ALA A 161 -12.67 3.81 16.20
CA ALA A 161 -11.79 3.01 17.07
C ALA A 161 -12.31 3.15 18.51
N GLY A 162 -12.55 2.02 19.19
CA GLY A 162 -12.83 2.04 20.63
C GLY A 162 -11.69 2.73 21.37
N GLU A 163 -11.93 3.21 22.59
CA GLU A 163 -10.97 3.99 23.40
C GLU A 163 -9.59 3.30 23.55
N ASP A 164 -9.51 1.98 23.33
CA ASP A 164 -8.30 1.17 23.44
C ASP A 164 -7.61 0.80 22.10
N GLU A 165 -8.18 1.15 20.94
CA GLU A 165 -7.60 0.79 19.64
C GLU A 165 -6.85 1.97 18.99
N GLU A 166 -5.55 1.78 18.73
CA GLU A 166 -4.80 2.76 17.95
C GLU A 166 -5.37 2.87 16.52
N PRO A 167 -5.60 4.10 16.03
CA PRO A 167 -6.10 4.31 14.69
C PRO A 167 -5.06 3.93 13.64
N CYS A 168 -5.53 3.45 12.48
CA CYS A 168 -4.66 3.24 11.34
C CYS A 168 -4.08 4.57 10.87
N ARG A 169 -2.75 4.65 10.68
CA ARG A 169 -2.06 5.86 10.21
C ARG A 169 -0.96 5.52 9.21
N MET A 170 -0.72 6.46 8.30
CA MET A 170 0.30 6.35 7.26
C MET A 170 1.23 7.56 7.33
N GLU A 171 2.51 7.28 7.52
CA GLU A 171 3.56 8.27 7.74
C GLU A 171 4.61 8.19 6.64
N TRP A 172 5.23 9.32 6.35
CA TRP A 172 6.37 9.41 5.44
C TRP A 172 7.64 9.36 6.28
N PHE A 173 8.66 8.63 5.82
CA PHE A 173 9.99 8.68 6.43
C PHE A 173 11.03 9.00 5.36
N ASN A 174 12.13 9.63 5.77
CA ASN A 174 13.31 9.83 4.94
C ASN A 174 14.41 8.87 5.43
N GLU A 175 15.04 8.12 4.53
CA GLU A 175 16.07 7.15 4.91
C GLU A 175 17.39 7.85 5.30
N ASP A 176 17.64 9.02 4.71
CA ASP A 176 18.87 9.79 4.94
C ASP A 176 18.85 10.62 6.24
N GLU A 177 17.66 10.91 6.80
CA GLU A 177 17.53 11.75 8.02
C GLU A 177 17.63 10.95 9.32
N ASP A 178 17.39 9.63 9.29
CA ASP A 178 17.40 8.79 10.50
C ASP A 178 18.82 8.51 11.04
N GLU A 179 19.89 8.90 10.33
CA GLU A 179 21.29 8.66 10.75
C GLU A 179 21.91 9.80 11.58
N GLU A 180 21.29 10.98 11.68
CA GLU A 180 21.90 12.17 12.31
C GLU A 180 21.40 12.50 13.74
N GLU A 181 20.46 11.74 14.31
CA GLU A 181 19.87 12.03 15.65
C GLU A 181 20.35 11.13 16.81
N GLU A 182 21.51 10.46 16.73
CA GLU A 182 22.05 9.66 17.85
C GLU A 182 22.98 10.42 18.84
N ASP A 183 23.30 11.70 18.63
CA ASP A 183 24.42 12.37 19.34
C ASP A 183 24.08 13.51 20.33
N GLU A 184 22.84 13.71 20.78
CA GLU A 184 22.54 14.76 21.79
C GLU A 184 21.63 14.34 22.96
N GLN A 185 21.84 13.15 23.52
CA GLN A 185 21.46 12.89 24.92
C GLN A 185 22.72 12.69 25.77
N VAL A 186 23.48 13.78 25.93
CA VAL A 186 24.47 13.88 27.00
C VAL A 186 23.70 13.85 28.32
N ASP A 187 23.79 12.70 28.99
CA ASP A 187 23.51 12.51 30.39
C ASP A 187 24.32 13.51 31.23
N GLY A 188 23.73 14.68 31.47
CA GLY A 188 24.18 15.69 32.41
C GLY A 188 23.60 15.48 33.80
N THR A 189 23.51 14.24 34.27
CA THR A 189 23.17 13.93 35.66
C THR A 189 24.42 14.07 36.54
N GLU A 190 24.83 15.30 36.85
CA GLU A 190 25.61 15.57 38.07
C GLU A 190 24.91 16.60 38.96
N ALA A 191 24.28 16.04 40.00
CA ALA A 191 24.22 16.55 41.36
C ALA A 191 23.85 18.03 41.58
N GLY A 192 22.55 18.25 41.82
CA GLY A 192 22.07 19.01 42.98
C GLY A 192 22.69 20.38 43.22
N VAL A 193 22.18 21.39 42.50
CA VAL A 193 22.21 22.78 42.97
C VAL A 193 20.76 23.23 43.10
N GLU A 194 20.29 23.36 44.33
CA GLU A 194 19.07 24.10 44.66
C GLU A 194 19.36 25.57 44.34
N VAL A 195 19.00 26.01 43.14
CA VAL A 195 18.97 27.43 42.79
C VAL A 195 17.57 27.93 43.12
N GLU A 196 17.48 28.74 44.18
CA GLU A 196 16.33 29.60 44.43
C GLU A 196 16.17 30.53 43.22
N VAL A 197 15.11 30.29 42.44
CA VAL A 197 14.73 31.17 41.32
C VAL A 197 14.05 32.39 41.93
N GLU A 198 14.77 33.50 41.96
CA GLU A 198 14.20 34.85 42.15
C GLU A 198 13.18 35.11 41.03
N GLU A 199 11.98 35.53 41.42
CA GLU A 199 10.97 36.09 40.53
C GLU A 199 11.57 37.30 39.81
N TYR A 200 11.84 37.17 38.51
CA TYR A 200 12.08 38.32 37.65
C TYR A 200 10.75 38.78 37.07
N GLU A 201 10.41 40.01 37.45
CA GLU A 201 9.27 40.76 36.95
C GLU A 201 9.33 40.88 35.43
N ASP A 202 8.18 40.58 34.84
CA ASP A 202 7.78 40.69 33.45
C ASP A 202 7.91 42.15 32.97
N GLU A 203 9.02 42.48 32.29
CA GLU A 203 9.16 43.71 31.53
C GLU A 203 8.70 43.46 30.09
N GLU A 204 7.44 43.84 29.85
CA GLU A 204 6.86 44.29 28.59
C GLU A 204 7.93 44.87 27.63
N ALA A 205 8.18 44.18 26.52
CA ALA A 205 9.03 44.68 25.45
C ALA A 205 8.48 44.31 24.06
N ASP A 206 7.72 45.28 23.56
CA ASP A 206 7.76 45.83 22.21
C ASP A 206 7.36 44.94 21.03
N GLU A 207 6.15 45.25 20.58
CA GLU A 207 5.70 45.15 19.19
C GLU A 207 6.68 45.92 18.29
N GLU A 208 7.46 45.23 17.46
CA GLU A 208 7.96 45.84 16.23
C GLU A 208 7.50 45.02 15.04
N ALA A 209 6.67 45.70 14.27
CA ALA A 209 6.21 45.33 12.95
C ALA A 209 7.38 45.40 11.97
N ASP A 210 7.65 44.31 11.25
CA ASP A 210 8.36 44.41 9.99
C ASP A 210 7.34 44.40 8.85
N GLU A 211 7.15 45.62 8.36
CA GLU A 211 6.55 46.00 7.09
C GLU A 211 7.42 45.53 5.91
N ASP A 212 6.74 45.16 4.82
CA ASP A 212 7.10 45.39 3.43
C ASP A 212 8.41 44.82 2.85
N GLU A 213 8.27 43.81 1.98
CA GLU A 213 8.97 43.82 0.68
C GLU A 213 7.98 43.41 -0.44
N ASP A 214 7.34 44.43 -1.01
CA ASP A 214 6.98 44.45 -2.43
C ASP A 214 8.26 44.28 -3.27
N GLU A 215 8.25 43.49 -4.34
CA GLU A 215 8.76 43.94 -5.64
C GLU A 215 8.36 42.98 -6.77
N ASP A 216 7.82 43.62 -7.80
CA ASP A 216 7.39 43.11 -9.08
C ASP A 216 8.50 42.37 -9.85
N GLU A 217 8.13 41.53 -10.83
CA GLU A 217 8.53 41.76 -12.22
C GLU A 217 7.93 40.71 -13.16
N ASP A 218 7.08 41.20 -14.06
CA ASP A 218 6.66 40.56 -15.30
C ASP A 218 7.89 40.28 -16.19
N GLU A 219 8.07 39.03 -16.66
CA GLU A 219 8.77 38.81 -17.94
C GLU A 219 8.02 37.85 -18.87
N ASP A 220 7.63 38.49 -19.96
CA ASP A 220 7.00 38.07 -21.21
C ASP A 220 7.95 37.19 -22.08
N GLU A 221 7.40 36.73 -23.20
CA GLU A 221 8.09 36.27 -24.41
C GLU A 221 8.48 34.78 -24.55
N GLY A 222 7.55 34.04 -25.17
CA GLY A 222 7.83 33.65 -26.56
C GLY A 222 8.31 32.22 -26.83
N ALA A 223 7.39 31.37 -27.30
CA ALA A 223 7.66 30.42 -28.38
C ALA A 223 6.36 29.95 -29.04
N TYR A 224 5.91 30.74 -30.01
CA TYR A 224 4.92 30.36 -31.00
C TYR A 224 5.45 29.19 -31.84
N VAL A 225 4.77 28.03 -31.82
CA VAL A 225 5.02 26.93 -32.77
C VAL A 225 3.80 26.81 -33.69
N PRO A 226 3.86 27.31 -34.95
CA PRO A 226 2.88 26.99 -35.97
C PRO A 226 3.35 25.73 -36.71
N GLY A 227 2.50 24.70 -36.77
CA GLY A 227 2.89 23.44 -37.40
C GLY A 227 1.73 22.52 -37.73
N SER A 228 0.91 22.97 -38.68
CA SER A 228 -0.09 22.23 -39.45
C SER A 228 0.18 20.73 -39.64
N GLY A 229 -0.83 19.91 -39.35
CA GLY A 229 -0.87 18.49 -39.68
C GLY A 229 -2.31 17.96 -39.64
N SER A 230 -3.09 18.38 -40.63
CA SER A 230 -4.40 17.86 -41.01
C SER A 230 -4.34 16.40 -41.46
N ASP A 231 -5.21 15.55 -40.91
CA ASP A 231 -5.84 14.37 -41.53
C ASP A 231 -6.97 13.96 -40.55
N ASP A 232 -8.22 14.40 -40.73
CA ASP A 232 -9.22 13.79 -41.62
C ASP A 232 -9.36 12.28 -41.41
N ALA A 233 -10.32 11.89 -40.56
CA ALA A 233 -11.22 10.76 -40.82
C ALA A 233 -12.28 10.64 -39.71
N SER A 234 -13.50 11.08 -40.01
CA SER A 234 -14.72 10.28 -39.86
C SER A 234 -14.82 9.32 -38.68
N SER A 235 -15.74 9.58 -37.74
CA SER A 235 -17.09 9.00 -37.82
C SER A 235 -17.85 9.24 -36.53
N GLU A 236 -19.06 9.75 -36.72
CA GLU A 236 -20.16 9.73 -35.76
C GLU A 236 -20.41 8.29 -35.29
N ASP A 237 -20.52 8.05 -33.99
CA ASP A 237 -21.63 7.21 -33.54
C ASP A 237 -22.10 7.57 -32.13
N HIS A 238 -23.41 7.76 -32.06
CA HIS A 238 -24.19 8.31 -30.97
C HIS A 238 -24.91 7.13 -30.31
N HIS A 239 -24.33 6.55 -29.26
CA HIS A 239 -25.03 5.53 -28.48
C HIS A 239 -25.11 5.90 -27.00
N GLN A 240 -26.14 6.70 -26.76
CA GLN A 240 -26.78 6.95 -25.47
C GLN A 240 -27.47 5.66 -25.01
N TYR A 241 -26.78 4.81 -24.23
CA TYR A 241 -27.42 3.70 -23.52
C TYR A 241 -27.66 4.10 -22.07
N HIS A 242 -28.84 4.70 -21.83
CA HIS A 242 -29.48 4.68 -20.52
C HIS A 242 -29.96 3.25 -20.24
N SER A 243 -29.23 2.51 -19.40
CA SER A 243 -29.72 1.26 -18.83
C SER A 243 -29.68 1.37 -17.31
N HIS A 244 -30.84 1.65 -16.72
CA HIS A 244 -31.11 1.42 -15.30
C HIS A 244 -31.14 -0.10 -15.04
N PRO A 245 -30.27 -0.66 -14.19
CA PRO A 245 -30.53 -1.97 -13.62
C PRO A 245 -31.64 -1.83 -12.58
N GLN A 246 -32.78 -2.47 -12.89
CA GLN A 246 -33.89 -2.68 -11.97
C GLN A 246 -33.44 -3.43 -10.72
N GLY A 247 -34.02 -3.05 -9.59
CA GLY A 247 -33.69 -3.56 -8.27
C GLY A 247 -33.77 -5.08 -8.16
N VAL A 248 -32.70 -5.65 -7.60
CA VAL A 248 -32.70 -7.01 -7.08
C VAL A 248 -33.26 -6.97 -5.66
N PRO A 249 -34.33 -7.72 -5.34
CA PRO A 249 -34.83 -7.81 -3.98
C PRO A 249 -33.82 -8.54 -3.09
N LEU A 250 -33.48 -7.91 -1.96
CA LEU A 250 -32.69 -8.51 -0.88
C LEU A 250 -33.39 -9.77 -0.33
N PRO A 251 -32.68 -10.91 -0.18
CA PRO A 251 -33.23 -12.05 0.55
C PRO A 251 -33.36 -11.71 2.04
N ALA A 252 -34.53 -12.03 2.59
CA ALA A 252 -34.91 -11.81 3.97
C ALA A 252 -33.90 -12.45 4.95
N ALA A 253 -33.56 -11.70 5.99
CA ALA A 253 -32.79 -12.19 7.13
C ALA A 253 -33.49 -13.40 7.76
N ALA A 254 -32.85 -14.57 7.70
CA ALA A 254 -33.21 -15.71 8.53
C ALA A 254 -32.73 -15.40 9.96
N ALA A 255 -33.67 -14.95 10.80
CA ALA A 255 -33.54 -15.00 12.24
C ALA A 255 -33.50 -16.47 12.67
N SER A 256 -32.33 -16.94 13.09
CA SER A 256 -32.22 -18.16 13.90
C SER A 256 -31.98 -17.77 15.34
N ALA A 257 -33.04 -17.98 16.12
CA ALA A 257 -33.06 -17.91 17.56
C ALA A 257 -32.25 -19.05 18.18
N SER A 258 -31.69 -18.73 19.35
CA SER A 258 -31.28 -19.53 20.51
C SER A 258 -31.41 -21.05 20.46
N LEU A 259 -30.34 -21.71 20.95
CA LEU A 259 -30.34 -22.43 22.24
C LEU A 259 -28.94 -22.38 22.85
#